data_AF-A0A0U1XG34-F1
#
_entry.id   AF-A0A0U1XG34-F1
#
_cell.length_a   1.000
_cell.length_b   1.000
_cell.length_c   1.000
_cell.angle_alpha   90.00
_cell.angle_beta   90.00
_cell.angle_gamma   90.00
#
_symmetry.space_group_name_H-M   'P 1'
#
loop_
_entity.id
_entity.type
_entity.pdbx_description
1 polymer ?
#
loop_
_entity_poly.entity_id
_entity_poly.type
_entity_poly.pdbx_seq_one_letter_code
_entity_poly.pdbx_strand_id
1 'polypeptide(L)'
;MNYINFNYYYFKYYNIIINNFIKKIIYSPSKMLPIRMWVWSKCSARIPFSLHFFLITVIFLIFDIEIALLFPIIMSFNLVNFIMLMKISFFFLIILMMGLYQEWNQNMLNWTN
;
A
#
# COMPACT_ATOMS: atom_id res chain seq x y z
N MET A 1 -15.20 -11.49 32.90
CA MET A 1 -14.87 -11.05 31.52
C MET A 1 -15.40 -11.99 30.42
N ASN A 2 -15.46 -13.31 30.63
CA ASN A 2 -15.85 -14.25 29.56
C ASN A 2 -17.33 -14.17 29.16
N TYR A 3 -18.26 -13.97 30.10
CA TYR A 3 -19.71 -13.95 29.79
C TYR A 3 -20.16 -12.78 28.90
N ILE A 4 -19.58 -11.58 29.11
CA ILE A 4 -19.94 -10.38 28.34
C ILE A 4 -19.40 -10.50 26.91
N ASN A 5 -18.16 -10.98 26.74
CA ASN A 5 -17.60 -11.23 25.41
C ASN A 5 -18.35 -12.35 24.69
N PHE A 6 -18.74 -13.42 25.38
CA PHE A 6 -19.52 -14.51 24.79
C PHE A 6 -20.87 -14.00 24.26
N ASN A 7 -21.64 -13.25 25.06
CA ASN A 7 -22.90 -12.65 24.61
C ASN A 7 -22.71 -11.70 23.43
N TYR A 8 -21.61 -10.94 23.36
CA TYR A 8 -21.29 -10.08 22.23
C TYR A 8 -21.07 -10.87 20.92
N TYR A 9 -20.35 -12.00 20.98
CA TYR A 9 -20.16 -12.87 19.81
C TYR A 9 -21.47 -13.49 19.32
N TYR A 10 -22.35 -13.92 20.23
CA TYR A 10 -23.65 -14.47 19.86
C TYR A 10 -24.55 -13.41 19.22
N PHE A 11 -24.58 -12.20 19.77
CA PHE A 11 -25.35 -11.09 19.19
C PHE A 11 -24.83 -10.70 17.80
N LYS A 12 -23.50 -10.66 17.62
CA LYS A 12 -22.88 -10.39 16.31
C LYS A 12 -23.23 -11.48 15.29
N TYR A 13 -23.20 -12.74 15.69
CA TYR A 13 -23.54 -13.87 14.82
C TYR A 13 -25.01 -13.82 14.38
N TYR A 14 -25.92 -13.55 15.33
CA TYR A 14 -27.35 -13.42 15.05
C TYR A 14 -27.65 -12.29 14.06
N ASN A 15 -27.00 -11.13 14.22
CA ASN A 15 -27.15 -10.00 13.29
C ASN A 15 -26.66 -10.32 11.87
N ILE A 16 -25.58 -11.09 11.73
CA ILE A 16 -25.07 -11.53 10.42
C ILE A 16 -26.08 -12.46 9.73
N ILE A 17 -26.67 -13.39 10.49
CA ILE A 17 -27.69 -14.31 9.96
C ILE A 17 -28.90 -13.53 9.45
N ILE A 18 -29.45 -12.63 10.28
CA ILE A 18 -30.60 -11.80 9.90
C ILE A 18 -30.31 -11.00 8.62
N ASN A 19 -29.13 -10.38 8.53
CA ASN A 19 -28.75 -9.56 7.38
C ASN A 19 -28.67 -10.39 6.08
N ASN A 20 -28.20 -11.64 6.15
CA ASN A 20 -28.16 -12.53 4.99
C ASN A 20 -29.57 -12.93 4.51
N PHE A 21 -30.50 -13.16 5.43
CA PHE A 21 -31.90 -13.45 5.07
C PHE A 21 -32.57 -12.22 4.43
N ILE A 22 -32.38 -11.04 5.01
CA ILE A 22 -32.93 -9.78 4.48
C ILE A 22 -32.36 -9.48 3.08
N LYS A 23 -31.04 -9.64 2.89
CA LYS A 23 -30.41 -9.44 1.58
C LYS A 23 -31.00 -10.37 0.52
N LYS A 24 -31.25 -11.64 0.84
CA LYS A 24 -31.81 -12.62 -0.10
C LYS A 24 -33.20 -12.24 -0.60
N ILE A 25 -33.98 -11.49 0.19
CA ILE A 25 -35.35 -11.06 -0.15
C ILE A 25 -35.33 -9.78 -1.02
N ILE A 26 -34.38 -8.87 -0.76
CA ILE A 26 -34.31 -7.55 -1.43
C ILE A 26 -33.58 -7.61 -2.78
N TYR A 27 -32.69 -8.58 -2.97
CA TYR A 27 -31.95 -8.76 -4.21
C TYR A 27 -32.81 -9.38 -5.31
N SER A 28 -33.45 -8.54 -6.11
CA SER A 28 -33.96 -8.94 -7.42
C SER A 28 -32.78 -9.31 -8.34
N PRO A 29 -32.92 -10.31 -9.23
CA PRO A 29 -31.85 -10.73 -10.13
C PRO A 29 -31.31 -9.58 -11.00
N SER A 30 -32.07 -8.51 -11.20
CA SER A 30 -31.68 -7.29 -11.91
C SER A 30 -30.83 -6.29 -11.11
N LYS A 31 -30.84 -6.36 -9.77
CA LYS A 31 -30.09 -5.46 -8.86
C LYS A 31 -28.82 -6.10 -8.30
N MET A 32 -28.69 -7.43 -8.38
CA MET A 32 -27.45 -8.19 -8.06
C MET A 32 -26.35 -8.02 -9.12
N LEU A 33 -26.67 -7.33 -10.20
CA LEU A 33 -25.86 -7.24 -11.38
C LEU A 33 -25.04 -5.95 -11.34
N PRO A 34 -23.71 -6.00 -11.11
CA PRO A 34 -22.81 -5.02 -11.71
C PRO A 34 -22.76 -5.21 -13.25
N ILE A 35 -23.79 -5.83 -13.86
CA ILE A 35 -23.73 -6.60 -15.10
C ILE A 35 -24.26 -5.84 -16.31
N ARG A 36 -25.07 -4.78 -16.16
CA ARG A 36 -25.59 -4.10 -17.37
C ARG A 36 -24.52 -3.27 -18.10
N MET A 37 -23.33 -3.12 -17.49
CA MET A 37 -22.13 -2.57 -18.12
C MET A 37 -21.25 -3.68 -18.73
N TRP A 38 -21.51 -4.96 -18.43
CA TRP A 38 -20.72 -6.11 -18.88
C TRP A 38 -21.15 -6.71 -20.22
N VAL A 39 -22.41 -6.53 -20.65
CA VAL A 39 -22.87 -7.09 -21.94
C VAL A 39 -22.17 -6.41 -23.14
N TRP A 40 -21.54 -5.25 -22.90
CA TRP A 40 -20.61 -4.60 -23.84
C TRP A 40 -19.12 -4.77 -23.49
N SER A 41 -18.78 -5.37 -22.34
CA SER A 41 -17.39 -5.64 -21.96
C SER A 41 -16.97 -7.04 -22.40
N LYS A 42 -16.71 -7.21 -23.69
CA LYS A 42 -15.93 -8.35 -24.21
C LYS A 42 -14.43 -8.26 -23.86
N CYS A 43 -14.09 -7.64 -22.73
CA CYS A 43 -12.70 -7.47 -22.30
C CYS A 43 -12.51 -8.18 -20.96
N SER A 44 -11.48 -9.03 -20.91
CA SER A 44 -11.11 -9.77 -19.71
C SER A 44 -10.89 -8.85 -18.51
N ALA A 45 -11.31 -9.30 -17.32
CA ALA A 45 -11.05 -8.62 -16.04
C ALA A 45 -9.55 -8.41 -15.71
N ARG A 46 -8.65 -8.98 -16.52
CA ARG A 46 -7.22 -8.71 -16.50
C ARG A 46 -6.92 -7.52 -17.39
N ILE A 47 -7.08 -6.33 -16.82
CA ILE A 47 -6.52 -5.11 -17.39
C ILE A 47 -5.00 -5.20 -17.20
N PRO A 48 -4.19 -4.94 -18.24
CA PRO A 48 -2.74 -4.99 -18.10
C PRO A 48 -2.29 -4.03 -17.00
N PHE A 49 -1.46 -4.54 -16.10
CA PHE A 49 -0.89 -3.77 -15.02
C PHE A 49 -0.04 -2.62 -15.59
N SER A 50 -0.26 -1.41 -15.13
CA SER A 50 0.46 -0.22 -15.57
C SER A 50 1.87 -0.19 -14.99
N LEU A 51 2.89 -0.32 -15.85
CA LEU A 51 4.31 -0.34 -15.48
C LEU A 51 4.74 0.85 -14.60
N HIS A 52 4.10 2.02 -14.75
CA HIS A 52 4.32 3.19 -13.89
C HIS A 52 4.14 2.88 -12.38
N PHE A 53 3.06 2.19 -12.01
CA PHE A 53 2.80 1.88 -10.60
C PHE A 53 3.78 0.85 -10.06
N PHE A 54 4.26 -0.07 -10.90
CA PHE A 54 5.30 -1.01 -10.51
C PHE A 54 6.61 -0.29 -10.19
N LEU A 55 7.05 0.61 -11.07
CA LEU A 55 8.29 1.39 -10.89
C LEU A 55 8.24 2.21 -9.59
N ILE A 56 7.14 2.94 -9.35
CA ILE A 56 6.96 3.71 -8.10
C ILE A 56 7.06 2.80 -6.86
N THR A 57 6.50 1.59 -6.93
CA THR A 57 6.54 0.64 -5.80
C THR A 57 7.95 0.12 -5.54
N VAL A 58 8.73 -0.15 -6.60
CA VAL A 58 10.13 -0.57 -6.48
C VAL A 58 11.00 0.54 -5.90
N ILE A 59 10.81 1.78 -6.37
CA ILE A 59 11.51 2.97 -5.85
C ILE A 59 11.22 3.16 -4.36
N PHE A 60 9.95 3.07 -3.97
CA PHE A 60 9.55 3.15 -2.57
C PHE A 60 10.22 2.06 -1.71
N LEU A 61 10.29 0.83 -2.22
CA LEU A 61 10.92 -0.29 -1.52
C LEU A 61 12.43 -0.08 -1.33
N ILE A 62 13.13 0.45 -2.33
CA ILE A 62 14.56 0.78 -2.23
C ILE A 62 14.78 1.88 -1.20
N PHE A 63 13.98 2.95 -1.25
CA PHE A 63 14.06 4.07 -0.32
C PHE A 63 13.79 3.65 1.14
N ASP A 64 12.85 2.73 1.37
CA ASP A 64 12.58 2.18 2.70
C ASP A 64 13.77 1.38 3.26
N ILE A 65 14.44 0.58 2.41
CA ILE A 65 15.67 -0.14 2.78
C ILE A 65 16.81 0.83 3.09
N GLU A 66 16.96 1.91 2.33
CA GLU A 66 17.99 2.93 2.56
C GLU A 66 17.78 3.69 3.88
N ILE A 67 16.53 3.99 4.25
CA ILE A 67 16.21 4.57 5.57
C ILE A 67 16.51 3.57 6.69
N ALA A 68 16.18 2.30 6.51
CA ALA A 68 16.49 1.27 7.50
C ALA A 68 18.01 1.18 7.77
N LEU A 69 18.85 1.41 6.75
CA LEU A 69 20.31 1.48 6.88
C LEU A 69 20.81 2.76 7.58
N LEU A 70 20.08 3.88 7.49
CA LEU A 70 20.40 5.11 8.22
C LEU A 70 20.13 5.00 9.73
N PHE A 71 19.16 4.18 10.15
CA PHE A 71 18.79 4.02 11.56
C PHE A 71 19.95 3.60 12.49
N PRO A 72 20.76 2.56 12.20
CA PRO A 72 21.89 2.18 13.04
C PRO A 72 22.99 3.23 13.12
N ILE A 73 23.16 4.07 12.08
CA ILE A 73 24.13 5.17 12.09
C ILE A 73 23.76 6.17 13.18
N ILE A 74 22.47 6.52 13.30
CA ILE A 74 21.98 7.44 14.34
C ILE A 74 22.24 6.86 15.74
N MET A 75 22.05 5.56 15.93
CA MET A 75 22.31 4.90 17.22
C MET A 75 23.81 4.87 17.58
N SER A 76 24.70 4.89 16.60
CA SER A 76 26.16 4.88 16.80
C SER A 76 26.78 6.23 17.16
N PHE A 77 25.97 7.29 17.34
CA PHE A 77 26.42 8.66 17.57
C PHE A 77 27.40 8.82 18.75
N ASN A 78 27.22 8.02 19.79
CA ASN A 78 28.04 8.11 21.01
C ASN A 78 29.33 7.27 20.95
N LEU A 79 29.46 6.38 19.95
CA LEU A 79 30.57 5.41 19.86
C LEU A 79 31.66 5.86 18.88
N VAL A 80 31.31 6.70 17.90
CA VAL A 80 32.18 7.09 16.79
C VAL A 80 32.39 8.60 16.81
N ASN A 81 33.51 9.06 16.25
CA ASN A 81 33.77 10.49 16.11
C ASN A 81 32.65 11.19 15.30
N PHE A 82 32.07 12.24 15.89
CA PHE A 82 30.95 13.01 15.32
C PHE A 82 31.24 13.50 13.89
N ILE A 83 32.46 13.98 13.63
CA ILE A 83 32.84 14.49 12.29
C ILE A 83 32.81 13.36 11.24
N MET A 84 33.26 12.16 11.61
CA MET A 84 33.27 11.01 10.70
C MET A 84 31.84 10.52 10.43
N LEU A 85 31.00 10.46 11.46
CA LEU A 85 29.60 10.11 11.35
C LEU A 85 28.85 11.06 10.41
N MET A 86 29.05 12.38 10.57
CA MET A 86 28.43 13.40 9.71
C MET A 86 28.89 13.29 8.26
N LYS A 87 30.16 12.97 7.99
CA LYS A 87 30.64 12.77 6.61
C LYS A 87 30.00 11.54 5.95
N ILE A 88 29.85 10.45 6.68
CA ILE A 88 29.24 9.21 6.18
C ILE A 88 27.75 9.42 5.91
N SER A 89 27.01 10.02 6.84
CA SER A 89 25.59 10.31 6.65
C SER A 89 25.35 11.30 5.51
N PHE A 90 26.20 12.32 5.38
CA PHE A 90 26.10 13.28 4.27
C PHE A 90 26.37 12.64 2.91
N PHE A 91 27.39 11.77 2.82
CA PHE A 91 27.65 11.00 1.60
C PHE A 91 26.47 10.10 1.23
N PHE A 92 25.87 9.43 2.21
CA PHE A 92 24.69 8.59 2.01
C PHE A 92 23.48 9.40 1.51
N LEU A 93 23.24 10.59 2.08
CA LEU A 93 22.18 11.50 1.65
C LEU A 93 22.36 12.01 0.21
N ILE A 94 23.61 12.26 -0.22
CA ILE A 94 23.89 12.67 -1.60
C ILE A 94 23.48 11.57 -2.59
N ILE A 95 23.80 10.31 -2.29
CA ILE A 95 23.44 9.17 -3.14
C ILE A 95 21.92 9.06 -3.27
N LEU A 96 21.20 9.19 -2.16
CA LEU A 96 19.74 9.23 -2.09
C LEU A 96 19.15 10.32 -3.02
N MET A 97 19.67 11.54 -2.91
CA MET A 97 19.23 12.66 -3.75
C MET A 97 19.54 12.44 -5.23
N MET A 98 20.69 11.83 -5.55
CA MET A 98 21.10 11.57 -6.92
C MET A 98 20.25 10.49 -7.59
N GLY A 99 19.88 9.43 -6.86
CA GLY A 99 18.96 8.39 -7.34
C GLY A 99 17.57 8.95 -7.67
N LEU A 100 16.99 9.71 -6.73
CA LEU A 100 15.70 10.38 -6.93
C LEU A 100 15.72 11.35 -8.11
N TYR A 101 16.82 12.10 -8.29
CA TYR A 101 16.96 13.03 -9.41
C TYR A 101 16.99 12.32 -10.76
N GLN A 102 17.67 11.17 -10.85
CA GLN A 102 17.69 10.37 -12.08
C GLN A 102 16.29 9.86 -12.46
N GLU A 103 15.54 9.35 -11.48
CA GLU A 103 14.17 8.87 -11.70
C GLU A 103 13.22 10.01 -12.11
N TRP A 104 13.39 11.19 -11.52
CA TRP A 104 12.62 12.36 -11.89
C TRP A 104 12.89 12.78 -13.34
N ASN A 105 14.15 12.81 -13.77
CA ASN A 105 14.51 13.12 -15.16
C ASN A 105 13.99 12.08 -16.17
N GLN A 106 13.75 10.84 -15.75
CA GLN A 106 13.16 9.81 -16.62
C GLN A 106 11.65 9.97 -16.79
N ASN A 107 11.04 11.01 -16.20
CA ASN A 107 9.60 11.28 -16.24
C ASN A 107 8.73 10.09 -15.79
N MET A 108 9.29 9.11 -15.07
CA MET A 108 8.55 7.97 -14.52
C MET A 108 7.50 8.40 -13.48
N LEU A 109 7.64 9.61 -12.94
CA LEU A 109 6.71 10.23 -11.99
C LEU A 109 5.66 11.12 -12.66
N ASN A 110 5.80 11.45 -13.95
CA ASN A 110 4.81 12.28 -14.63
C ASN A 110 3.59 11.43 -14.98
N TRP A 111 2.46 11.82 -14.43
CA TRP A 111 1.18 11.25 -14.83
C TRP A 111 0.83 11.83 -16.19
N THR A 112 0.70 10.97 -17.19
CA THR A 112 0.06 11.34 -18.45
C THR A 112 -1.41 11.64 -18.12
N ASN A 113 -1.84 12.87 -18.40
CA ASN A 113 -3.25 13.26 -18.38
C ASN A 113 -4.08 12.44 -19.36
#